data_AF-A0A5B6YQQ9-F1
#
_entry.id   AF-A0A5B6YQQ9-F1
#
_cell.length_a   1.000
_cell.length_b   1.000
_cell.length_c   1.000
_cell.angle_alpha   90.00
_cell.angle_beta   90.00
_cell.angle_gamma   90.00
#
_symmetry.space_group_name_H-M   'P 1'
#
loop_
_entity.id
_entity.type
_entity.pdbx_description
1 polymer ?
#
loop_
_entity_poly.entity_id
_entity_poly.type
_entity_poly.pdbx_seq_one_letter_code
_entity_poly.pdbx_strand_id
1 'polypeptide(L)'
;MPLKSLNSFAIALMLGFAVLILFFSGFLEFPSVSSSIPSAKDSGLYSKSSSPDPFRDLFGAFKKWDSQVGCSQFREKHKQLLKNGSSSSSSSLQDVDGELECSELKLSHASVLVKGWTWIPDNLDNLYSCRCGLSCLWTKSSVLADKPDALLFETTTPPLQRGNGDPLRVYMDLEAGRKRSGVEDIFISYHAKDDVQSTYAGALFHNNRNYLLSSYKDNDTLVYWSSSRCLPQRNRLAKSLLSLLPHHSFGKCLNNVGGLDMALSLYPECAKDPNSAPKWWDHLHCAMSHYKFVLAIENTVTESYVTEKLFYALDSGAVPIYFGALNVWDFVPPHSIIDGSKFSSMEELATYVKALANDPVAYAEYHAWRRCGVLSNYGKTRLASLDTLPCRLCEAVSRKGGRNARAF
;
A
#
# COMPACT_ATOMS: atom_id res chain seq x y z
N MET A 1 32.24 15.65 50.77
CA MET A 1 30.86 15.40 50.32
C MET A 1 30.46 14.02 50.82
N PRO A 2 29.41 13.86 51.66
CA PRO A 2 29.00 12.53 52.10
C PRO A 2 28.14 11.86 51.02
N LEU A 3 28.41 10.58 50.74
CA LEU A 3 27.55 9.75 49.89
C LEU A 3 26.21 9.53 50.60
N LYS A 4 25.10 9.88 49.94
CA LYS A 4 23.74 9.56 50.40
C LYS A 4 23.50 8.05 50.32
N SER A 5 22.87 7.48 51.35
CA SER A 5 22.44 6.08 51.37
C SER A 5 21.34 5.83 50.34
N LEU A 6 21.51 4.81 49.52
CA LEU A 6 20.49 4.31 48.61
C LEU A 6 19.34 3.67 49.41
N ASN A 7 18.11 4.09 49.10
CA ASN A 7 16.90 3.65 49.78
C ASN A 7 16.56 2.22 49.35
N SER A 8 16.79 1.24 50.24
CA SER A 8 16.57 -0.20 49.99
C SER A 8 15.14 -0.55 49.54
N PHE A 9 14.16 0.32 49.85
CA PHE A 9 12.77 0.16 49.41
C PHE A 9 12.60 0.29 47.89
N ALA A 10 13.36 1.17 47.24
CA ALA A 10 13.27 1.38 45.79
C ALA A 10 13.86 0.18 45.01
N ILE A 11 14.91 -0.44 45.54
CA ILE A 11 15.56 -1.61 44.92
C ILE A 11 14.65 -2.84 45.03
N ALA A 12 13.98 -3.02 46.18
CA ALA A 12 13.01 -4.11 46.36
C ALA A 12 11.79 -3.96 45.43
N LEU A 13 11.31 -2.74 45.19
CA LEU A 13 10.19 -2.49 44.27
C LEU A 13 10.55 -2.79 42.81
N MET A 14 11.77 -2.44 42.39
CA MET A 14 12.26 -2.68 41.02
C MET A 14 12.50 -4.17 40.75
N LEU A 15 13.01 -4.92 41.74
CA LEU A 15 13.15 -6.38 41.64
C LEU A 15 11.81 -7.11 41.66
N GLY A 16 10.83 -6.63 42.44
CA GLY A 16 9.47 -7.18 42.45
C GLY A 16 8.76 -7.04 41.10
N PHE A 17 8.94 -5.90 40.42
CA PHE A 17 8.34 -5.67 39.09
C PHE A 17 8.98 -6.55 38.00
N ALA A 18 10.28 -6.80 38.07
CA ALA A 18 10.98 -7.67 37.11
C ALA A 18 10.54 -9.15 37.22
N VAL A 19 10.27 -9.64 38.44
CA VAL A 19 9.78 -11.01 38.66
C VAL A 19 8.34 -11.18 38.17
N LEU A 20 7.50 -10.14 38.32
CA LEU A 20 6.12 -10.14 37.82
C LEU A 20 6.06 -10.20 36.28
N ILE A 21 6.95 -9.48 35.58
CA ILE A 21 7.03 -9.51 34.12
C ILE A 21 7.47 -10.89 33.61
N LEU A 22 8.40 -11.56 34.31
CA LEU A 22 8.85 -12.92 33.95
C LEU A 22 7.81 -14.00 34.24
N PHE A 23 6.93 -13.81 35.23
CA PHE A 23 5.85 -14.75 35.53
C PHE A 23 4.68 -14.66 34.53
N PHE A 24 4.39 -13.46 34.00
CA PHE A 24 3.33 -13.25 33.01
C PHE A 24 3.77 -13.50 31.55
N SER A 25 5.07 -13.65 31.27
CA SER A 25 5.53 -14.07 29.93
C SER A 25 5.46 -15.58 29.69
N GLY A 26 5.09 -16.39 30.69
CA GLY A 26 5.03 -17.85 30.62
C GLY A 26 3.66 -18.46 30.26
N PHE A 27 2.60 -17.67 30.04
CA PHE A 27 1.23 -18.16 29.84
C PHE A 27 0.51 -17.56 28.60
N LEU A 28 1.26 -17.28 27.54
CA LEU A 28 0.67 -16.97 26.23
C LEU A 28 0.86 -18.15 25.28
N GLU A 29 0.14 -19.24 25.55
CA GLU A 29 -0.20 -20.21 24.51
C GLU A 29 -1.21 -19.54 23.57
N PHE A 30 -0.72 -19.08 22.42
CA PHE A 30 -1.61 -18.65 21.34
C PHE A 30 -2.28 -19.88 20.73
N PRO A 31 -3.61 -19.87 20.53
CA PRO A 31 -4.28 -20.95 19.83
C PRO A 31 -3.72 -21.01 18.40
N SER A 32 -3.22 -22.18 18.01
CA SER A 32 -2.80 -22.46 16.64
C SER A 32 -4.02 -22.43 15.72
N VAL A 33 -4.34 -21.26 15.18
CA VAL A 33 -5.30 -21.15 14.07
C VAL A 33 -4.61 -21.70 12.84
N SER A 34 -4.95 -22.95 12.51
CA SER A 34 -4.63 -23.55 11.21
C SER A 34 -5.39 -22.84 10.11
N SER A 35 -4.88 -21.70 9.64
CA SER A 35 -5.32 -21.15 8.36
C SER A 35 -4.68 -22.00 7.26
N SER A 36 -5.49 -22.81 6.59
CA SER A 36 -5.13 -23.50 5.35
C SER A 36 -4.96 -22.48 4.21
N ILE A 37 -3.84 -21.75 4.26
CA ILE A 37 -3.35 -20.93 3.15
C ILE A 37 -2.24 -21.74 2.48
N PRO A 38 -2.22 -21.87 1.14
CA PRO A 38 -1.24 -22.71 0.47
C PRO A 38 0.17 -22.24 0.87
N SER A 39 0.93 -23.15 1.47
CA SER A 39 2.36 -22.98 1.66
C SER A 39 2.99 -22.75 0.29
N ALA A 40 4.15 -22.08 0.21
CA ALA A 40 4.95 -22.02 -1.02
C ALA A 40 5.36 -23.42 -1.57
N LYS A 41 4.98 -24.51 -0.87
CA LYS A 41 5.01 -25.88 -1.37
C LYS A 41 3.87 -26.25 -2.34
N ASP A 42 2.77 -25.49 -2.38
CA ASP A 42 1.63 -25.72 -3.27
C ASP A 42 1.73 -25.00 -4.62
N SER A 43 2.78 -24.21 -4.86
CA SER A 43 3.26 -23.97 -6.22
C SER A 43 4.01 -25.22 -6.70
N GLY A 44 3.27 -26.29 -6.90
CA GLY A 44 3.75 -27.47 -7.61
C GLY A 44 4.08 -27.07 -9.05
N LEU A 45 5.33 -26.69 -9.29
CA LEU A 45 6.13 -26.78 -10.52
C LEU A 45 7.35 -25.85 -10.41
N TYR A 46 8.27 -26.14 -9.49
CA TYR A 46 9.67 -26.05 -9.93
C TYR A 46 9.88 -27.22 -10.88
N SER A 47 9.56 -27.01 -12.16
CA SER A 47 10.07 -27.88 -13.21
C SER A 47 11.58 -27.71 -13.22
N LYS A 48 12.28 -28.63 -12.55
CA LYS A 48 13.70 -28.87 -12.77
C LYS A 48 13.88 -29.36 -14.21
N SER A 49 13.83 -28.47 -15.22
CA SER A 49 14.14 -28.88 -16.60
C SER A 49 14.32 -27.77 -17.66
N SER A 50 14.12 -26.48 -17.40
CA SER A 50 14.42 -25.47 -18.43
C SER A 50 15.85 -24.96 -18.30
N SER A 51 16.61 -24.99 -19.40
CA SER A 51 17.84 -24.21 -19.53
C SER A 51 17.52 -22.73 -19.33
N PRO A 52 18.41 -21.93 -18.69
CA PRO A 52 18.20 -20.49 -18.58
C PRO A 52 17.86 -19.85 -19.93
N ASP A 53 16.80 -19.04 -19.99
CA ASP A 53 16.36 -18.26 -21.15
C ASP A 53 16.35 -16.76 -20.77
N PRO A 54 17.52 -16.10 -20.69
CA PRO A 54 17.60 -14.68 -20.37
C PRO A 54 16.84 -13.85 -21.43
N PHE A 55 15.97 -12.93 -20.99
CA PHE A 55 15.16 -12.11 -21.89
C PHE A 55 15.18 -10.64 -21.50
N ARG A 56 15.08 -9.75 -22.50
CA ARG A 56 14.91 -8.30 -22.30
C ARG A 56 13.57 -7.80 -22.84
N ASP A 57 13.13 -8.33 -23.97
CA ASP A 57 11.86 -7.97 -24.61
C ASP A 57 10.67 -8.52 -23.81
N LEU A 58 9.94 -7.61 -23.16
CA LEU A 58 8.77 -7.94 -22.36
C LEU A 58 7.59 -8.42 -23.21
N PHE A 59 7.41 -7.85 -24.41
CA PHE A 59 6.33 -8.27 -25.31
C PHE A 59 6.58 -9.66 -25.86
N GLY A 60 7.84 -9.99 -26.19
CA GLY A 60 8.25 -11.35 -26.54
C GLY A 60 7.96 -12.35 -25.42
N ALA A 61 8.24 -11.99 -24.16
CA ALA A 61 7.91 -12.82 -23.00
C ALA A 61 6.40 -13.04 -22.86
N PHE A 62 5.58 -11.99 -23.03
CA PHE A 62 4.12 -12.12 -23.01
C PHE A 62 3.58 -13.00 -24.13
N LYS A 63 4.11 -12.88 -25.35
CA LYS A 63 3.71 -13.74 -26.47
C LYS A 63 4.06 -15.21 -26.22
N LYS A 64 5.24 -15.50 -25.65
CA LYS A 64 5.63 -16.86 -25.23
C LYS A 64 4.69 -17.40 -24.16
N TRP A 65 4.31 -16.58 -23.18
CA TRP A 65 3.37 -16.98 -22.14
C TRP A 65 1.95 -17.22 -22.67
N ASP A 66 1.45 -16.36 -23.57
CA ASP A 66 0.13 -16.52 -24.16
C ASP A 66 0.01 -17.84 -24.94
N SER A 67 1.09 -18.27 -25.63
CA SER A 67 1.09 -19.51 -26.41
C SER A 67 1.27 -20.79 -25.57
N GLN A 68 1.99 -20.71 -24.45
CA GLN A 68 2.28 -21.88 -23.61
C GLN A 68 1.29 -22.07 -22.46
N VAL A 69 0.84 -20.98 -21.85
CA VAL A 69 -0.03 -20.99 -20.66
C VAL A 69 -1.38 -20.34 -21.00
N GLY A 70 -1.37 -19.05 -21.29
CA GLY A 70 -2.57 -18.27 -21.60
C GLY A 70 -3.57 -18.15 -20.45
N CYS A 71 -4.61 -17.32 -20.66
CA CYS A 71 -5.55 -16.96 -19.61
C CYS A 71 -6.41 -18.12 -19.09
N SER A 72 -6.75 -19.10 -19.93
CA SER A 72 -7.58 -20.23 -19.52
C SER A 72 -6.87 -21.11 -18.49
N GLN A 73 -5.60 -21.47 -18.74
CA GLN A 73 -4.82 -22.28 -17.81
C GLN A 73 -4.50 -21.49 -16.54
N PHE A 74 -4.15 -20.21 -16.67
CA PHE A 74 -3.90 -19.33 -15.53
C PHE A 74 -5.10 -19.25 -14.57
N ARG A 75 -6.31 -19.04 -15.12
CA ARG A 75 -7.54 -18.97 -14.31
C ARG A 75 -7.83 -20.30 -13.61
N GLU A 76 -7.59 -21.43 -14.25
CA GLU A 76 -7.80 -22.74 -13.62
C GLU A 76 -6.75 -23.01 -12.52
N LYS A 77 -5.47 -22.72 -12.78
CA LYS A 77 -4.37 -22.85 -11.80
C LYS A 77 -4.63 -22.01 -10.54
N HIS A 78 -5.17 -20.80 -10.71
CA HIS A 78 -5.40 -19.87 -9.59
C HIS A 78 -6.86 -19.83 -9.10
N LYS A 79 -7.70 -20.77 -9.53
CA LYS A 79 -9.14 -20.80 -9.24
C LYS A 79 -9.49 -20.70 -7.76
N GLN A 80 -8.69 -21.29 -6.87
CA GLN A 80 -8.92 -21.19 -5.42
C GLN A 80 -8.66 -19.78 -4.88
N LEU A 81 -7.60 -19.10 -5.35
CA LEU A 81 -7.35 -17.70 -5.00
C LEU A 81 -8.47 -16.79 -5.52
N LEU A 82 -9.07 -17.14 -6.67
CA LEU A 82 -10.21 -16.41 -7.24
C LEU A 82 -11.50 -16.63 -6.47
N LYS A 83 -11.77 -17.88 -6.05
CA LYS A 83 -12.94 -18.21 -5.24
C LYS A 83 -12.87 -17.53 -3.87
N ASN A 84 -11.72 -17.56 -3.21
CA ASN A 84 -11.54 -16.91 -1.91
C ASN A 84 -11.66 -15.37 -2.00
N GLY A 85 -11.24 -14.76 -3.10
CA GLY A 85 -11.46 -13.32 -3.35
C GLY A 85 -12.91 -12.96 -3.66
N SER A 86 -13.70 -13.87 -4.24
CA SER A 86 -15.12 -13.62 -4.57
C SER A 86 -16.10 -13.96 -3.43
N SER A 87 -15.73 -14.86 -2.52
CA SER A 87 -16.62 -15.40 -1.49
C SER A 87 -16.26 -14.98 -0.06
N SER A 88 -15.08 -14.42 0.18
CA SER A 88 -14.77 -13.78 1.45
C SER A 88 -15.04 -12.28 1.33
N SER A 89 -15.97 -11.78 2.14
CA SER A 89 -15.86 -10.41 2.63
C SER A 89 -14.55 -10.34 3.42
N SER A 90 -13.42 -10.18 2.72
CA SER A 90 -12.14 -10.05 3.40
C SER A 90 -12.28 -8.92 4.41
N SER A 91 -12.12 -9.22 5.69
CA SER A 91 -12.23 -8.24 6.78
C SER A 91 -11.22 -7.08 6.67
N SER A 92 -10.32 -7.18 5.69
CA SER A 92 -9.26 -6.24 5.36
C SER A 92 -9.72 -5.11 4.43
N LEU A 93 -10.86 -5.24 3.74
CA LEU A 93 -11.41 -4.23 2.83
C LEU A 93 -12.87 -3.90 3.15
N GLN A 94 -13.19 -2.60 3.18
CA GLN A 94 -14.58 -2.15 3.22
C GLN A 94 -15.27 -2.44 1.89
N ASP A 95 -16.55 -2.79 1.96
CA ASP A 95 -17.37 -2.90 0.77
C ASP A 95 -17.80 -1.49 0.32
N VAL A 96 -17.17 -1.02 -0.76
CA VAL A 96 -17.43 0.31 -1.33
C VAL A 96 -18.72 0.35 -2.14
N ASP A 97 -19.10 -0.79 -2.73
CA ASP A 97 -20.28 -0.89 -3.58
C ASP A 97 -21.50 -1.42 -2.80
N GLY A 98 -21.29 -2.12 -1.68
CA GLY A 98 -22.31 -2.76 -0.84
C GLY A 98 -23.04 -1.89 0.20
N GLU A 99 -24.10 -2.49 0.76
CA GLU A 99 -24.99 -2.16 1.91
C GLU A 99 -25.31 -0.70 2.28
N LEU A 100 -25.03 0.32 1.46
CA LEU A 100 -25.63 1.63 1.68
C LEU A 100 -27.07 1.64 1.18
N GLU A 101 -28.02 1.51 2.12
CA GLU A 101 -29.41 1.84 1.86
C GLU A 101 -29.54 3.36 1.71
N CYS A 102 -30.02 3.85 0.57
CA CYS A 102 -30.14 5.28 0.31
C CYS A 102 -31.03 6.01 1.33
N SER A 103 -31.90 5.29 2.03
CA SER A 103 -32.74 5.77 3.15
C SER A 103 -31.93 6.21 4.37
N GLU A 104 -30.68 5.75 4.53
CA GLU A 104 -29.80 6.13 5.63
C GLU A 104 -29.18 7.53 5.47
N LEU A 105 -29.16 8.06 4.23
CA LEU A 105 -28.60 9.38 3.93
C LEU A 105 -29.56 10.46 4.41
N LYS A 106 -29.08 11.36 5.28
CA LYS A 106 -29.88 12.46 5.83
C LYS A 106 -29.74 13.77 5.05
N LEU A 107 -28.77 13.83 4.14
CA LEU A 107 -28.47 14.99 3.29
C LEU A 107 -28.56 14.62 1.82
N SER A 108 -29.10 15.52 1.00
CA SER A 108 -29.02 15.46 -0.47
C SER A 108 -27.75 16.11 -1.02
N HIS A 109 -27.16 17.02 -0.24
CA HIS A 109 -25.93 17.73 -0.55
C HIS A 109 -25.03 17.68 0.68
N ALA A 110 -23.80 17.21 0.54
CA ALA A 110 -22.79 17.22 1.58
C ALA A 110 -21.58 18.03 1.12
N SER A 111 -21.02 18.82 2.02
CA SER A 111 -19.84 19.64 1.76
C SER A 111 -18.72 19.35 2.75
N VAL A 112 -17.53 19.03 2.23
CA VAL A 112 -16.31 18.75 2.98
C VAL A 112 -15.28 19.81 2.64
N LEU A 113 -14.84 20.54 3.66
CA LEU A 113 -13.72 21.47 3.54
C LEU A 113 -12.45 20.82 4.08
N VAL A 114 -11.45 20.65 3.22
CA VAL A 114 -10.12 20.17 3.61
C VAL A 114 -9.34 21.31 4.24
N LYS A 115 -8.99 21.18 5.52
CA LYS A 115 -8.40 22.27 6.31
C LYS A 115 -6.88 22.12 6.44
N GLY A 116 -6.17 23.22 6.25
CA GLY A 116 -4.73 23.32 6.52
C GLY A 116 -3.84 22.77 5.40
N TRP A 117 -2.55 22.62 5.69
CA TRP A 117 -1.63 21.99 4.73
C TRP A 117 -1.94 20.50 4.63
N THR A 118 -2.01 20.00 3.39
CA THR A 118 -2.30 18.60 3.10
C THR A 118 -1.52 18.14 1.87
N TRP A 119 -1.14 16.86 1.86
CA TRP A 119 -0.60 16.20 0.67
C TRP A 119 -1.69 15.73 -0.31
N ILE A 120 -2.97 15.76 0.09
CA ILE A 120 -4.10 15.38 -0.76
C ILE A 120 -4.04 16.21 -2.06
N PRO A 121 -4.07 15.60 -3.25
CA PRO A 121 -3.86 16.35 -4.49
C PRO A 121 -5.01 17.31 -4.83
N ASP A 122 -4.73 18.39 -5.56
CA ASP A 122 -5.71 19.41 -5.93
C ASP A 122 -6.76 18.94 -6.96
N ASN A 123 -6.46 17.89 -7.72
CA ASN A 123 -7.43 17.30 -8.66
C ASN A 123 -8.60 16.60 -7.97
N LEU A 124 -8.57 16.47 -6.64
CA LEU A 124 -9.73 16.07 -5.86
C LEU A 124 -10.69 17.22 -5.55
N ASP A 125 -10.29 18.47 -5.76
CA ASP A 125 -11.16 19.64 -5.55
C ASP A 125 -12.23 19.67 -6.66
N ASN A 126 -13.45 19.24 -6.32
CA ASN A 126 -14.53 19.09 -7.29
C ASN A 126 -15.91 18.95 -6.62
N LEU A 127 -16.95 19.07 -7.44
CA LEU A 127 -18.32 18.67 -7.13
C LEU A 127 -18.59 17.29 -7.73
N TYR A 128 -18.74 16.29 -6.87
CA TYR A 128 -18.97 14.90 -7.26
C TYR A 128 -20.46 14.56 -7.26
N SER A 129 -20.87 13.74 -8.23
CA SER A 129 -22.17 13.06 -8.22
C SER A 129 -21.95 11.65 -7.66
N CYS A 130 -22.46 11.41 -6.45
CA CYS A 130 -22.32 10.14 -5.74
C CYS A 130 -23.59 9.29 -5.87
N ARG A 131 -23.57 8.06 -5.36
CA ARG A 131 -24.75 7.18 -5.38
C ARG A 131 -25.91 7.82 -4.60
N CYS A 132 -27.12 7.29 -4.81
CA CYS A 132 -28.34 7.76 -4.15
C CYS A 132 -28.70 9.24 -4.42
N GLY A 133 -28.12 9.87 -5.45
CA GLY A 133 -28.36 11.27 -5.78
C GLY A 133 -27.67 12.27 -4.84
N LEU A 134 -26.76 11.81 -3.98
CA LEU A 134 -25.98 12.68 -3.11
C LEU A 134 -24.97 13.48 -3.95
N SER A 135 -25.00 14.80 -3.87
CA SER A 135 -23.89 15.61 -4.38
C SER A 135 -22.86 15.83 -3.27
N CYS A 136 -21.58 15.67 -3.58
CA CYS A 136 -20.50 15.91 -2.65
C CYS A 136 -19.60 17.04 -3.15
N LEU A 137 -19.60 18.18 -2.45
CA LEU A 137 -18.61 19.21 -2.65
C LEU A 137 -17.38 18.89 -1.80
N TRP A 138 -16.28 18.50 -2.42
CA TRP A 138 -14.98 18.35 -1.76
C TRP A 138 -14.07 19.47 -2.22
N THR A 139 -13.63 20.33 -1.30
CA THR A 139 -12.84 21.49 -1.68
C THR A 139 -11.82 21.89 -0.62
N LYS A 140 -10.76 22.55 -1.06
CA LYS A 140 -9.81 23.27 -0.20
C LYS A 140 -10.17 24.75 -0.06
N SER A 141 -11.13 25.23 -0.84
CA SER A 141 -11.56 26.64 -0.85
C SER A 141 -12.64 26.90 0.19
N SER A 142 -12.31 27.70 1.21
CA SER A 142 -13.29 28.17 2.20
C SER A 142 -14.38 29.05 1.59
N VAL A 143 -14.14 29.65 0.42
CA VAL A 143 -15.13 30.48 -0.28
C VAL A 143 -16.21 29.61 -0.92
N LEU A 144 -15.84 28.43 -1.43
CA LEU A 144 -16.79 27.49 -2.04
C LEU A 144 -17.59 26.71 -1.00
N ALA A 145 -17.00 26.47 0.18
CA ALA A 145 -17.63 25.74 1.28
C ALA A 145 -17.87 26.64 2.50
N ASP A 146 -18.75 27.65 2.35
CA ASP A 146 -19.22 28.44 3.49
C ASP A 146 -20.12 27.59 4.40
N LYS A 147 -19.73 27.45 5.67
CA LYS A 147 -20.35 26.58 6.69
C LYS A 147 -20.48 25.11 6.22
N PRO A 148 -19.37 24.41 6.02
CA PRO A 148 -19.38 23.04 5.50
C PRO A 148 -20.08 22.06 6.47
N ASP A 149 -20.43 20.88 5.96
CA ASP A 149 -20.96 19.79 6.79
C ASP A 149 -19.87 19.07 7.58
N ALA A 150 -18.64 19.10 7.05
CA ALA A 150 -17.47 18.50 7.68
C ALA A 150 -16.18 19.28 7.39
N LEU A 151 -15.28 19.25 8.37
CA LEU A 151 -13.89 19.72 8.25
C LEU A 151 -12.97 18.50 8.27
N LEU A 152 -12.16 18.32 7.22
CA LEU A 152 -11.18 17.26 7.13
C LEU A 152 -9.79 17.74 7.55
N PHE A 153 -9.19 16.99 8.47
CA PHE A 153 -7.87 17.22 9.04
C PHE A 153 -6.98 16.00 8.79
N GLU A 154 -5.70 16.21 8.49
CA GLU A 154 -4.74 15.12 8.21
C GLU A 154 -3.49 15.23 9.08
N THR A 155 -2.79 16.36 9.03
CA THR A 155 -1.60 16.60 9.87
C THR A 155 -1.88 17.23 11.24
N THR A 156 -3.11 17.69 11.46
CA THR A 156 -3.48 18.49 12.63
C THR A 156 -4.63 17.83 13.35
N THR A 157 -4.55 17.70 14.68
CA THR A 157 -5.65 17.17 15.47
C THR A 157 -6.90 18.07 15.33
N PRO A 158 -8.10 17.49 15.18
CA PRO A 158 -9.32 18.28 15.16
C PRO A 158 -9.53 19.07 16.47
N PRO A 159 -10.36 20.13 16.46
CA PRO A 159 -10.73 20.88 17.66
C PRO A 159 -11.33 19.97 18.73
N LEU A 160 -10.93 20.19 19.99
CA LEU A 160 -11.39 19.36 21.13
C LEU A 160 -12.91 19.47 21.36
N GLN A 161 -13.47 20.65 21.15
CA GLN A 161 -14.89 20.92 21.34
C GLN A 161 -15.58 21.13 19.99
N ARG A 162 -16.82 20.67 19.88
CA ARG A 162 -17.73 20.94 18.77
C ARG A 162 -19.06 21.41 19.35
N GLY A 163 -19.62 22.51 18.84
CA GLY A 163 -20.95 22.98 19.17
C GLY A 163 -22.03 22.39 18.26
N ASN A 164 -23.29 22.57 18.64
CA ASN A 164 -24.41 22.24 17.74
C ASN A 164 -24.41 23.22 16.55
N GLY A 165 -24.51 22.70 15.33
CA GLY A 165 -24.43 23.50 14.10
C GLY A 165 -23.01 23.66 13.56
N ASP A 166 -21.98 23.23 14.30
CA ASP A 166 -20.61 23.19 13.80
C ASP A 166 -20.38 21.97 12.88
N PRO A 167 -19.48 22.08 11.89
CA PRO A 167 -19.13 20.97 11.00
C PRO A 167 -18.60 19.76 11.77
N LEU A 168 -18.85 18.55 11.24
CA LEU A 168 -18.24 17.32 11.75
C LEU A 168 -16.72 17.38 11.66
N ARG A 169 -16.04 16.81 12.66
CA ARG A 169 -14.58 16.68 12.68
C ARG A 169 -14.18 15.37 12.00
N VAL A 170 -13.53 15.46 10.85
CA VAL A 170 -12.99 14.30 10.14
C VAL A 170 -11.49 14.27 10.31
N TYR A 171 -10.94 13.20 10.86
CA TYR A 171 -9.49 13.05 11.03
C TYR A 171 -8.96 11.91 10.18
N MET A 172 -7.93 12.15 9.39
CA MET A 172 -7.28 11.16 8.54
C MET A 172 -5.85 10.91 9.00
N ASP A 173 -5.52 9.65 9.25
CA ASP A 173 -4.14 9.22 9.52
C ASP A 173 -3.87 7.89 8.80
N LEU A 174 -3.01 7.94 7.79
CA LEU A 174 -2.66 6.79 6.97
C LEU A 174 -1.35 6.13 7.40
N GLU A 175 -0.62 6.66 8.39
CA GLU A 175 0.65 6.08 8.83
C GLU A 175 0.46 4.74 9.55
N ALA A 176 1.47 3.86 9.53
CA ALA A 176 1.39 2.54 10.15
C ALA A 176 0.90 2.57 11.61
N GLY A 177 1.36 3.57 12.37
CA GLY A 177 1.00 3.80 13.77
C GLY A 177 -0.31 4.56 13.99
N ARG A 178 -1.18 4.60 12.98
CA ARG A 178 -2.45 5.35 12.98
C ARG A 178 -3.13 5.33 14.34
N LYS A 179 -3.57 6.49 14.80
CA LYS A 179 -4.23 6.61 16.09
C LYS A 179 -5.37 7.59 16.03
N ARG A 180 -6.57 7.13 16.40
CA ARG A 180 -7.73 7.98 16.66
C ARG A 180 -7.35 9.07 17.65
N SER A 181 -7.75 10.31 17.37
CA SER A 181 -7.46 11.43 18.28
C SER A 181 -8.35 11.39 19.53
N GLY A 182 -9.47 10.67 19.45
CA GLY A 182 -10.46 10.52 20.51
C GLY A 182 -11.50 11.64 20.53
N VAL A 183 -11.38 12.63 19.63
CA VAL A 183 -12.32 13.74 19.51
C VAL A 183 -12.93 13.84 18.12
N GLU A 184 -12.44 13.14 17.11
CA GLU A 184 -13.03 13.16 15.77
C GLU A 184 -14.43 12.51 15.73
N ASP A 185 -15.31 13.02 14.87
CA ASP A 185 -16.62 12.41 14.60
C ASP A 185 -16.53 11.29 13.55
N ILE A 186 -15.55 11.36 12.64
CA ILE A 186 -15.21 10.36 11.61
C ILE A 186 -13.69 10.22 11.54
N PHE A 187 -13.19 8.99 11.57
CA PHE A 187 -11.79 8.66 11.38
C PHE A 187 -11.55 7.92 10.06
N ILE A 188 -10.56 8.39 9.29
CA ILE A 188 -10.16 7.81 8.01
C ILE A 188 -8.78 7.18 8.17
N SER A 189 -8.64 5.92 7.76
CA SER A 189 -7.34 5.24 7.76
C SER A 189 -7.23 4.18 6.66
N TYR A 190 -6.09 3.50 6.51
CA TYR A 190 -5.96 2.36 5.59
C TYR A 190 -6.70 1.09 6.04
N HIS A 191 -7.20 1.02 7.27
CA HIS A 191 -7.72 -0.20 7.86
C HIS A 191 -9.26 -0.28 7.79
N ALA A 192 -9.81 -1.42 7.36
CA ALA A 192 -11.26 -1.55 7.08
C ALA A 192 -12.19 -1.39 8.29
N LYS A 193 -11.67 -1.58 9.51
CA LYS A 193 -12.41 -1.37 10.77
C LYS A 193 -12.56 0.10 11.18
N ASP A 194 -11.86 1.02 10.52
CA ASP A 194 -12.04 2.46 10.78
C ASP A 194 -13.25 3.01 10.02
N ASP A 195 -13.69 4.24 10.30
CA ASP A 195 -15.01 4.71 9.85
C ASP A 195 -15.07 4.80 8.32
N VAL A 196 -13.98 5.23 7.68
CA VAL A 196 -13.80 5.19 6.23
C VAL A 196 -12.40 4.70 5.91
N GLN A 197 -12.29 3.70 5.03
CA GLN A 197 -11.00 3.17 4.58
C GLN A 197 -10.42 4.01 3.44
N SER A 198 -9.11 4.23 3.40
CA SER A 198 -8.37 4.80 2.27
C SER A 198 -7.08 4.01 2.05
N THR A 199 -7.11 3.08 1.10
CA THR A 199 -5.93 2.31 0.70
C THR A 199 -4.96 3.16 -0.14
N TYR A 200 -3.71 2.71 -0.24
CA TYR A 200 -2.68 3.35 -1.07
C TYR A 200 -2.74 2.96 -2.56
N ALA A 201 -3.75 2.21 -3.00
CA ALA A 201 -3.85 1.71 -4.37
C ALA A 201 -4.42 2.73 -5.37
N GLY A 202 -4.66 3.96 -4.94
CA GLY A 202 -5.27 5.02 -5.75
C GLY A 202 -4.30 5.58 -6.79
N ALA A 203 -4.81 5.88 -7.99
CA ALA A 203 -4.09 6.60 -9.03
C ALA A 203 -3.70 8.01 -8.60
N LEU A 204 -4.41 8.63 -7.66
CA LEU A 204 -4.12 9.99 -7.20
C LEU A 204 -2.82 10.11 -6.41
N PHE A 205 -2.29 9.02 -5.84
CA PHE A 205 -0.91 9.00 -5.34
C PHE A 205 0.12 9.25 -6.47
N HIS A 206 -0.31 9.17 -7.73
CA HIS A 206 0.53 9.04 -8.91
C HIS A 206 0.31 10.15 -9.96
N ASN A 207 -0.71 11.01 -9.84
CA ASN A 207 -1.26 11.86 -10.91
C ASN A 207 -0.36 12.99 -11.47
N ASN A 208 0.95 12.96 -11.20
CA ASN A 208 1.90 13.95 -11.68
C ASN A 208 3.25 13.34 -12.12
N ARG A 209 3.25 12.17 -12.75
CA ARG A 209 4.48 11.44 -13.12
C ARG A 209 4.57 11.14 -14.61
N ASN A 210 5.78 10.89 -15.10
CA ASN A 210 6.03 10.25 -16.38
C ASN A 210 5.77 8.74 -16.22
N TYR A 211 4.82 8.22 -17.00
CA TYR A 211 4.37 6.82 -17.00
C TYR A 211 4.84 6.04 -18.23
N LEU A 212 5.88 6.52 -18.91
CA LEU A 212 6.51 5.73 -19.94
C LEU A 212 6.91 4.37 -19.33
N LEU A 213 6.32 3.29 -19.85
CA LEU A 213 6.64 1.93 -19.45
C LEU A 213 7.59 1.35 -20.50
N SER A 214 8.80 1.02 -20.06
CA SER A 214 9.78 0.38 -20.94
C SER A 214 9.29 -1.01 -21.38
N SER A 215 9.33 -1.26 -22.68
CA SER A 215 9.13 -2.60 -23.25
C SER A 215 10.36 -3.50 -23.09
N TYR A 216 11.49 -2.94 -22.68
CA TYR A 216 12.75 -3.64 -22.48
C TYR A 216 13.19 -3.61 -21.01
N LYS A 217 13.54 -4.77 -20.49
CA LYS A 217 14.08 -4.95 -19.14
C LYS A 217 15.60 -5.11 -19.17
N ASP A 218 16.23 -4.68 -18.08
CA ASP A 218 17.66 -4.92 -17.82
C ASP A 218 17.91 -6.38 -17.42
N ASN A 219 19.03 -6.94 -17.88
CA ASN A 219 19.50 -8.29 -17.54
C ASN A 219 20.67 -8.27 -16.54
N ASP A 220 21.46 -7.20 -16.58
CA ASP A 220 22.66 -7.04 -15.77
C ASP A 220 22.30 -6.45 -14.40
N THR A 221 21.26 -5.60 -14.34
CA THR A 221 20.72 -5.04 -13.10
C THR A 221 19.25 -5.45 -12.91
N LEU A 222 19.02 -6.41 -12.03
CA LEU A 222 17.69 -7.05 -11.90
C LEU A 222 16.72 -6.25 -11.04
N VAL A 223 17.20 -5.62 -9.97
CA VAL A 223 16.37 -5.06 -8.90
C VAL A 223 16.52 -3.55 -8.79
N TYR A 224 15.40 -2.85 -8.77
CA TYR A 224 15.29 -1.46 -8.33
C TYR A 224 14.94 -1.39 -6.85
N TRP A 225 15.63 -0.54 -6.10
CA TRP A 225 15.21 -0.12 -4.75
C TRP A 225 15.38 1.38 -4.57
N SER A 226 14.49 2.03 -3.83
CA SER A 226 14.63 3.43 -3.47
C SER A 226 14.10 3.70 -2.07
N SER A 227 14.88 4.38 -1.25
CA SER A 227 14.49 4.71 0.11
C SER A 227 15.25 5.93 0.62
N SER A 228 14.53 6.88 1.21
CA SER A 228 15.12 8.05 1.88
C SER A 228 14.88 8.12 3.40
N ARG A 229 14.05 7.21 3.95
CA ARG A 229 13.84 7.03 5.39
C ARG A 229 14.64 5.81 5.87
N CYS A 230 15.84 6.03 6.43
CA CYS A 230 16.78 4.93 6.70
C CYS A 230 16.52 4.21 8.03
N LEU A 231 15.42 3.45 8.09
CA LEU A 231 15.06 2.66 9.27
C LEU A 231 16.02 1.44 9.40
N PRO A 232 16.64 1.20 10.58
CA PRO A 232 17.66 0.16 10.72
C PRO A 232 17.20 -1.26 10.33
N GLN A 233 15.99 -1.66 10.71
CA GLN A 233 15.45 -2.99 10.37
C GLN A 233 15.23 -3.12 8.86
N ARG A 234 14.59 -2.13 8.23
CA ARG A 234 14.37 -2.11 6.77
C ARG A 234 15.68 -2.14 5.99
N ASN A 235 16.66 -1.33 6.39
CA ASN A 235 17.95 -1.27 5.71
C ASN A 235 18.73 -2.59 5.86
N ARG A 236 18.65 -3.27 7.02
CA ARG A 236 19.27 -4.59 7.18
C ARG A 236 18.63 -5.62 6.26
N LEU A 237 17.30 -5.65 6.21
CA LEU A 237 16.56 -6.55 5.31
C LEU A 237 16.93 -6.30 3.84
N ALA A 238 16.84 -5.03 3.41
CA ALA A 238 17.23 -4.63 2.06
C ALA A 238 18.66 -5.05 1.75
N LYS A 239 19.63 -4.73 2.63
CA LYS A 239 21.03 -5.09 2.44
C LYS A 239 21.24 -6.59 2.32
N SER A 240 20.55 -7.40 3.13
CA SER A 240 20.71 -8.86 3.13
C SER A 240 20.28 -9.53 1.82
N LEU A 241 19.23 -9.00 1.18
CA LEU A 241 18.78 -9.50 -0.12
C LEU A 241 19.58 -8.87 -1.27
N LEU A 242 19.78 -7.55 -1.25
CA LEU A 242 20.44 -6.82 -2.32
C LEU A 242 21.91 -7.20 -2.47
N SER A 243 22.61 -7.62 -1.41
CA SER A 243 23.98 -8.15 -1.54
C SER A 243 24.07 -9.45 -2.36
N LEU A 244 22.94 -10.13 -2.59
CA LEU A 244 22.86 -11.38 -3.34
C LEU A 244 22.37 -11.19 -4.78
N LEU A 245 21.95 -9.96 -5.15
CA LEU A 245 21.29 -9.64 -6.41
C LEU A 245 21.94 -8.43 -7.09
N PRO A 246 22.10 -8.42 -8.43
CA PRO A 246 22.45 -7.21 -9.16
C PRO A 246 21.34 -6.17 -9.01
N HIS A 247 21.69 -4.96 -8.56
CA HIS A 247 20.69 -3.96 -8.18
C HIS A 247 21.18 -2.52 -8.31
N HIS A 248 20.22 -1.63 -8.52
CA HIS A 248 20.38 -0.20 -8.28
C HIS A 248 19.55 0.22 -7.06
N SER A 249 20.20 0.99 -6.20
CA SER A 249 19.64 1.54 -4.98
C SER A 249 19.72 3.06 -5.03
N PHE A 250 18.55 3.68 -5.09
CA PHE A 250 18.32 5.12 -5.18
C PHE A 250 17.88 5.68 -3.82
N GLY A 251 17.79 7.01 -3.73
CA GLY A 251 17.46 7.70 -2.48
C GLY A 251 18.65 7.77 -1.52
N LYS A 252 18.40 8.14 -0.27
CA LYS A 252 19.47 8.37 0.73
C LYS A 252 20.04 7.07 1.33
N CYS A 253 19.29 5.97 1.29
CA CYS A 253 19.62 4.74 2.01
C CYS A 253 20.28 3.72 1.08
N LEU A 254 21.44 3.18 1.48
CA LEU A 254 22.26 2.23 0.71
C LEU A 254 22.44 2.66 -0.77
N ASN A 255 22.54 3.97 -1.05
CA ASN A 255 22.68 4.44 -2.42
C ASN A 255 23.93 3.84 -3.06
N ASN A 256 23.80 3.29 -4.27
CA ASN A 256 24.93 2.72 -5.02
C ASN A 256 25.03 3.26 -6.46
N VAL A 257 24.15 4.20 -6.83
CA VAL A 257 24.11 4.79 -8.17
C VAL A 257 24.87 6.11 -8.25
N GLY A 258 25.43 6.62 -7.15
CA GLY A 258 26.27 7.82 -7.17
C GLY A 258 25.49 9.14 -7.10
N GLY A 259 24.29 9.13 -6.52
CA GLY A 259 23.52 10.37 -6.29
C GLY A 259 22.03 10.16 -6.13
N LEU A 260 21.32 11.22 -5.69
CA LEU A 260 19.86 11.22 -5.55
C LEU A 260 19.14 11.39 -6.91
N ASP A 261 19.78 12.06 -7.86
CA ASP A 261 19.19 12.41 -9.15
C ASP A 261 19.69 11.53 -10.31
N MET A 262 20.38 10.43 -10.00
CA MET A 262 21.02 9.57 -11.01
C MET A 262 20.02 8.89 -11.95
N ALA A 263 18.77 8.71 -11.53
CA ALA A 263 17.76 8.03 -12.34
C ALA A 263 17.54 8.70 -13.70
N LEU A 264 17.60 10.03 -13.78
CA LEU A 264 17.47 10.75 -15.06
C LEU A 264 18.75 10.74 -15.91
N SER A 265 19.90 10.51 -15.30
CA SER A 265 21.15 10.26 -16.03
C SER A 265 21.11 8.86 -16.69
N LEU A 266 20.58 7.87 -15.97
CA LEU A 266 20.43 6.50 -16.48
C LEU A 266 19.28 6.38 -17.49
N TYR A 267 18.19 7.12 -17.29
CA TYR A 267 16.98 7.06 -18.12
C TYR A 267 16.47 8.49 -18.46
N PRO A 268 17.14 9.21 -19.38
CA PRO A 268 16.76 10.57 -19.76
C PRO A 268 15.32 10.70 -20.29
N GLU A 269 14.80 9.66 -20.92
CA GLU A 269 13.42 9.57 -21.41
C GLU A 269 12.36 9.63 -20.30
N CYS A 270 12.76 9.41 -19.04
CA CYS A 270 11.88 9.48 -17.89
C CYS A 270 11.65 10.91 -17.37
N ALA A 271 12.30 11.92 -17.96
CA ALA A 271 12.00 13.33 -17.64
C ALA A 271 10.54 13.66 -17.98
N LYS A 272 9.83 14.33 -17.08
CA LYS A 272 8.41 14.69 -17.27
C LYS A 272 8.23 15.96 -18.12
N ASP A 273 8.99 17.00 -17.80
CA ASP A 273 9.04 18.25 -18.55
C ASP A 273 10.51 18.68 -18.67
N PRO A 274 11.07 18.71 -19.90
CA PRO A 274 12.47 19.08 -20.11
C PRO A 274 12.78 20.54 -19.75
N ASN A 275 11.76 21.39 -19.59
CA ASN A 275 11.92 22.82 -19.30
C ASN A 275 11.77 23.17 -17.82
N SER A 276 11.52 22.19 -16.95
CA SER A 276 11.36 22.40 -15.51
C SER A 276 12.37 21.58 -14.71
N ALA A 277 12.76 22.07 -13.54
CA ALA A 277 13.60 21.30 -12.63
C ALA A 277 12.85 20.02 -12.20
N PRO A 278 13.35 18.82 -12.52
CA PRO A 278 12.65 17.59 -12.25
C PRO A 278 12.57 17.35 -10.74
N LYS A 279 11.40 16.94 -10.26
CA LYS A 279 11.23 16.46 -8.89
C LYS A 279 11.52 14.96 -8.85
N TRP A 280 12.01 14.47 -7.72
CA TRP A 280 12.44 13.07 -7.62
C TRP A 280 11.32 12.06 -7.94
N TRP A 281 10.06 12.41 -7.66
CA TRP A 281 8.92 11.53 -7.95
C TRP A 281 8.47 11.57 -9.41
N ASP A 282 8.88 12.57 -10.20
CA ASP A 282 8.38 12.77 -11.57
C ASP A 282 8.76 11.61 -12.49
N HIS A 283 9.92 10.99 -12.27
CA HIS A 283 10.49 9.92 -13.11
C HIS A 283 10.36 8.52 -12.50
N LEU A 284 9.81 8.42 -11.28
CA LEU A 284 9.89 7.21 -10.46
C LEU A 284 9.32 5.96 -11.17
N HIS A 285 8.09 6.05 -11.69
CA HIS A 285 7.46 4.90 -12.38
C HIS A 285 8.20 4.52 -13.65
N CYS A 286 8.61 5.50 -14.46
CA CYS A 286 9.37 5.25 -15.66
C CYS A 286 10.71 4.56 -15.34
N ALA A 287 11.48 5.07 -14.39
CA ALA A 287 12.75 4.47 -13.99
C ALA A 287 12.57 3.02 -13.48
N MET A 288 11.56 2.78 -12.63
CA MET A 288 11.22 1.44 -12.15
C MET A 288 10.85 0.48 -13.29
N SER A 289 10.28 0.99 -14.39
CA SER A 289 9.84 0.18 -15.53
C SER A 289 10.98 -0.47 -16.31
N HIS A 290 12.22 0.00 -16.18
CA HIS A 290 13.39 -0.62 -16.82
C HIS A 290 13.88 -1.88 -16.08
N TYR A 291 13.41 -2.12 -14.86
CA TYR A 291 13.83 -3.26 -14.04
C TYR A 291 12.82 -4.39 -14.10
N LYS A 292 13.32 -5.62 -13.95
CA LYS A 292 12.45 -6.80 -13.83
C LYS A 292 11.73 -6.79 -12.48
N PHE A 293 12.45 -6.43 -11.42
CA PHE A 293 11.95 -6.47 -10.06
C PHE A 293 12.10 -5.13 -9.35
N VAL A 294 11.15 -4.86 -8.46
CA VAL A 294 11.24 -3.75 -7.50
C VAL A 294 11.18 -4.32 -6.10
N LEU A 295 12.13 -3.95 -5.25
CA LEU A 295 12.09 -4.30 -3.84
C LEU A 295 11.14 -3.35 -3.08
N ALA A 296 9.98 -3.87 -2.67
CA ALA A 296 8.94 -3.12 -1.97
C ALA A 296 8.90 -3.51 -0.48
N ILE A 297 9.68 -2.82 0.35
CA ILE A 297 9.73 -3.07 1.80
C ILE A 297 9.02 -1.94 2.55
N GLU A 298 8.02 -2.32 3.34
CA GLU A 298 7.32 -1.38 4.21
C GLU A 298 8.19 -0.86 5.35
N ASN A 299 7.82 0.32 5.87
CA ASN A 299 8.50 0.88 7.03
C ASN A 299 8.32 -0.02 8.27
N THR A 300 7.21 -0.75 8.34
CA THR A 300 6.84 -1.64 9.45
C THR A 300 5.93 -2.75 8.92
N VAL A 301 6.05 -3.94 9.50
CA VAL A 301 5.13 -5.06 9.25
C VAL A 301 3.88 -4.83 10.10
N THR A 302 2.78 -4.45 9.46
CA THR A 302 1.52 -4.15 10.13
C THR A 302 0.37 -4.68 9.28
N GLU A 303 -0.62 -5.29 9.91
CA GLU A 303 -1.82 -5.82 9.24
C GLU A 303 -2.47 -4.73 8.38
N SER A 304 -2.80 -5.07 7.14
CA SER A 304 -3.44 -4.18 6.16
C SER A 304 -2.63 -2.94 5.75
N TYR A 305 -1.42 -2.74 6.28
CA TYR A 305 -0.55 -1.62 5.90
C TYR A 305 0.21 -1.94 4.62
N VAL A 306 -0.49 -1.83 3.48
CA VAL A 306 0.06 -1.97 2.14
C VAL A 306 0.09 -0.60 1.48
N THR A 307 1.29 -0.10 1.20
CA THR A 307 1.49 1.29 0.80
C THR A 307 1.81 1.45 -0.67
N GLU A 308 2.08 2.70 -1.04
CA GLU A 308 2.42 3.12 -2.39
C GLU A 308 3.63 2.35 -2.96
N LYS A 309 4.54 1.84 -2.11
CA LYS A 309 5.73 1.09 -2.53
C LYS A 309 5.38 -0.15 -3.35
N LEU A 310 4.37 -0.90 -2.90
CA LEU A 310 3.91 -2.09 -3.62
C LEU A 310 3.16 -1.69 -4.89
N PHE A 311 2.27 -0.71 -4.79
CA PHE A 311 1.42 -0.33 -5.92
C PHE A 311 2.21 0.36 -7.03
N TYR A 312 3.25 1.15 -6.72
CA TYR A 312 4.18 1.73 -7.71
C TYR A 312 4.92 0.63 -8.46
N ALA A 313 5.35 -0.42 -7.77
CA ALA A 313 6.04 -1.56 -8.37
C ALA A 313 5.14 -2.31 -9.36
N LEU A 314 3.87 -2.54 -8.97
CA LEU A 314 2.89 -3.09 -9.89
C LEU A 314 2.72 -2.15 -11.08
N ASP A 315 2.37 -0.89 -10.85
CA ASP A 315 2.02 0.10 -11.89
C ASP A 315 3.19 0.41 -12.85
N SER A 316 4.44 0.25 -12.42
CA SER A 316 5.62 0.38 -13.29
C SER A 316 5.86 -0.81 -14.21
N GLY A 317 5.03 -1.86 -14.16
CA GLY A 317 5.24 -3.07 -14.94
C GLY A 317 6.46 -3.88 -14.50
N ALA A 318 6.89 -3.75 -13.25
CA ALA A 318 7.87 -4.64 -12.63
C ALA A 318 7.16 -5.67 -11.73
N VAL A 319 7.88 -6.72 -11.31
CA VAL A 319 7.38 -7.68 -10.32
C VAL A 319 7.83 -7.23 -8.92
N PRO A 320 6.92 -6.92 -7.97
CA PRO A 320 7.30 -6.53 -6.63
C PRO A 320 7.87 -7.71 -5.83
N ILE A 321 9.02 -7.51 -5.19
CA ILE A 321 9.52 -8.35 -4.09
C ILE A 321 9.07 -7.68 -2.80
N TYR A 322 8.04 -8.21 -2.15
CA TYR A 322 7.33 -7.54 -1.07
C TYR A 322 7.71 -8.04 0.32
N PHE A 323 7.83 -7.11 1.25
CA PHE A 323 7.92 -7.35 2.69
C PHE A 323 7.08 -6.32 3.45
N GLY A 324 6.01 -6.75 4.11
CA GLY A 324 5.08 -5.87 4.81
C GLY A 324 3.91 -6.63 5.42
N ALA A 325 2.68 -6.22 5.14
CA ALA A 325 1.47 -6.81 5.71
C ALA A 325 1.35 -8.32 5.44
N LEU A 326 1.04 -9.11 6.47
CA LEU A 326 0.90 -10.57 6.35
C LEU A 326 -0.32 -10.99 5.51
N ASN A 327 -1.34 -10.14 5.48
CA ASN A 327 -2.56 -10.29 4.70
C ASN A 327 -2.49 -9.54 3.34
N VAL A 328 -1.29 -9.29 2.79
CA VAL A 328 -1.12 -8.55 1.52
C VAL A 328 -1.94 -9.12 0.36
N TRP A 329 -2.18 -10.42 0.35
CA TRP A 329 -2.98 -11.11 -0.69
C TRP A 329 -4.46 -10.70 -0.71
N ASP A 330 -4.95 -10.05 0.33
CA ASP A 330 -6.28 -9.42 0.32
C ASP A 330 -6.30 -8.16 -0.56
N PHE A 331 -5.14 -7.55 -0.80
CA PHE A 331 -5.04 -6.24 -1.43
C PHE A 331 -4.55 -6.29 -2.87
N VAL A 332 -3.96 -7.39 -3.32
CA VAL A 332 -3.28 -7.50 -4.62
C VAL A 332 -3.93 -8.56 -5.52
N PRO A 333 -3.72 -8.49 -6.85
CA PRO A 333 -4.14 -9.55 -7.73
C PRO A 333 -3.46 -10.89 -7.40
N PRO A 334 -4.08 -12.02 -7.75
CA PRO A 334 -3.44 -13.32 -7.54
C PRO A 334 -2.15 -13.43 -8.36
N HIS A 335 -1.13 -14.02 -7.73
CA HIS A 335 0.16 -14.25 -8.37
C HIS A 335 0.82 -12.99 -8.96
N SER A 336 0.63 -11.82 -8.34
CA SER A 336 1.20 -10.55 -8.84
C SER A 336 2.47 -10.08 -8.13
N ILE A 337 2.85 -10.73 -7.02
CA ILE A 337 3.98 -10.35 -6.18
C ILE A 337 4.80 -11.56 -5.74
N ILE A 338 6.09 -11.34 -5.48
CA ILE A 338 6.94 -12.27 -4.75
C ILE A 338 6.86 -11.90 -3.27
N ASP A 339 6.13 -12.68 -2.48
CA ASP A 339 6.05 -12.51 -1.04
C ASP A 339 7.33 -13.03 -0.38
N GLY A 340 8.25 -12.11 -0.09
CA GLY A 340 9.58 -12.44 0.45
C GLY A 340 9.52 -13.10 1.84
N SER A 341 8.41 -12.96 2.57
CA SER A 341 8.23 -13.58 3.89
C SER A 341 8.01 -15.09 3.84
N LYS A 342 7.72 -15.65 2.64
CA LYS A 342 7.43 -17.08 2.45
C LYS A 342 8.65 -17.94 2.15
N PHE A 343 9.83 -17.32 2.01
CA PHE A 343 11.09 -18.01 1.76
C PHE A 343 11.81 -18.32 3.07
N SER A 344 12.49 -19.46 3.13
CA SER A 344 13.21 -19.90 4.32
C SER A 344 14.49 -19.10 4.58
N SER A 345 15.07 -18.49 3.54
CA SER A 345 16.25 -17.61 3.64
C SER A 345 16.31 -16.57 2.51
N MET A 346 17.18 -15.56 2.68
CA MET A 346 17.43 -14.57 1.62
C MET A 346 18.16 -15.16 0.42
N GLU A 347 18.95 -16.21 0.61
CA GLU A 347 19.63 -16.96 -0.45
C GLU A 347 18.64 -17.74 -1.30
N GLU A 348 17.63 -18.37 -0.67
CA GLU A 348 16.54 -19.04 -1.38
C GLU A 348 15.74 -18.03 -2.21
N LEU A 349 15.37 -16.90 -1.61
CA LEU A 349 14.69 -15.82 -2.32
C LEU A 349 15.54 -15.26 -3.48
N ALA A 350 16.82 -15.00 -3.26
CA ALA A 350 17.72 -14.51 -4.32
C ALA A 350 17.88 -15.55 -5.45
N THR A 351 17.91 -16.83 -5.12
CA THR A 351 17.96 -17.92 -6.09
C THR A 351 16.68 -17.95 -6.93
N TYR A 352 15.52 -17.83 -6.27
CA TYR A 352 14.24 -17.73 -6.95
C TYR A 352 14.17 -16.52 -7.91
N VAL A 353 14.59 -15.34 -7.45
CA VAL A 353 14.59 -14.11 -8.26
C VAL A 353 15.51 -14.26 -9.48
N LYS A 354 16.70 -14.85 -9.33
CA LYS A 354 17.61 -15.11 -10.45
C LYS A 354 17.04 -16.12 -11.44
N ALA A 355 16.41 -17.19 -10.96
CA ALA A 355 15.78 -18.18 -11.82
C ALA A 355 14.64 -17.53 -12.63
N LEU A 356 13.76 -16.79 -11.96
CA LEU A 356 12.65 -16.08 -12.58
C LEU A 356 13.12 -15.01 -13.59
N ALA A 357 14.24 -14.33 -13.32
CA ALA A 357 14.83 -13.39 -14.26
C ALA A 357 15.26 -14.04 -15.59
N ASN A 358 15.48 -15.36 -15.59
CA ASN A 358 15.92 -16.16 -16.73
C ASN A 358 14.82 -17.11 -17.24
N ASP A 359 13.56 -16.81 -16.93
CA ASP A 359 12.41 -17.54 -17.45
C ASP A 359 11.34 -16.54 -17.92
N PRO A 360 11.22 -16.26 -19.24
CA PRO A 360 10.29 -15.27 -19.74
C PRO A 360 8.84 -15.68 -19.52
N VAL A 361 8.53 -16.97 -19.50
CA VAL A 361 7.17 -17.48 -19.33
C VAL A 361 6.76 -17.34 -17.87
N ALA A 362 7.59 -17.82 -16.94
CA ALA A 362 7.32 -17.69 -15.51
C ALA A 362 7.27 -16.21 -15.08
N TYR A 363 8.16 -15.36 -15.60
CA TYR A 363 8.13 -13.92 -15.33
C TYR A 363 6.85 -13.27 -15.87
N ALA A 364 6.47 -13.58 -17.10
CA ALA A 364 5.24 -13.05 -17.71
C ALA A 364 3.98 -13.45 -16.94
N GLU A 365 3.97 -14.63 -16.30
CA GLU A 365 2.83 -15.09 -15.50
C GLU A 365 2.50 -14.14 -14.34
N TYR A 366 3.49 -13.44 -13.76
CA TYR A 366 3.26 -12.41 -12.73
C TYR A 366 2.48 -11.18 -13.24
N HIS A 367 2.38 -11.01 -14.55
CA HIS A 367 1.61 -9.95 -15.20
C HIS A 367 0.27 -10.44 -15.77
N ALA A 368 -0.04 -11.73 -15.66
CA ALA A 368 -1.22 -12.35 -16.26
C ALA A 368 -2.54 -11.72 -15.76
N TRP A 369 -2.60 -11.27 -14.51
CA TRP A 369 -3.77 -10.60 -13.94
C TRP A 369 -4.22 -9.37 -14.75
N ARG A 370 -3.28 -8.64 -15.37
CA ARG A 370 -3.54 -7.48 -16.23
C ARG A 370 -4.19 -7.90 -17.54
N ARG A 371 -3.74 -9.01 -18.11
CA ARG A 371 -4.14 -9.51 -19.44
C ARG A 371 -5.45 -10.29 -19.37
N CYS A 372 -5.65 -11.04 -18.28
CA CYS A 372 -6.76 -11.95 -18.13
C CYS A 372 -7.95 -11.33 -17.40
N GLY A 373 -7.89 -10.06 -17.01
CA GLY A 373 -8.97 -9.40 -16.26
C GLY A 373 -9.21 -10.03 -14.88
N VAL A 374 -8.16 -10.60 -14.29
CA VAL A 374 -8.25 -11.38 -13.06
C VAL A 374 -7.83 -10.47 -11.90
N LEU A 375 -8.73 -9.56 -11.52
CA LEU A 375 -8.42 -8.56 -10.50
C LEU A 375 -8.63 -9.09 -9.07
N SER A 376 -9.52 -10.07 -8.86
CA SER A 376 -9.90 -10.50 -7.50
C SER A 376 -10.26 -9.27 -6.62
N ASN A 377 -9.85 -9.25 -5.35
CA ASN A 377 -10.05 -8.13 -4.45
C ASN A 377 -9.30 -6.85 -4.85
N TYR A 378 -8.36 -6.88 -5.80
CA TYR A 378 -7.62 -5.69 -6.22
C TYR A 378 -8.52 -4.57 -6.75
N GLY A 379 -9.63 -4.93 -7.42
CA GLY A 379 -10.64 -3.94 -7.83
C GLY A 379 -11.21 -3.20 -6.62
N LYS A 380 -11.63 -3.94 -5.58
CA LYS A 380 -12.11 -3.39 -4.31
C LYS A 380 -11.03 -2.58 -3.60
N THR A 381 -9.77 -3.03 -3.61
CA THR A 381 -8.64 -2.27 -3.07
C THR A 381 -8.55 -0.88 -3.70
N ARG A 382 -8.62 -0.78 -5.03
CA ARG A 382 -8.59 0.51 -5.74
C ARG A 382 -9.85 1.33 -5.49
N LEU A 383 -11.02 0.70 -5.41
CA LEU A 383 -12.27 1.37 -5.04
C LEU A 383 -12.25 1.90 -3.61
N ALA A 384 -11.53 1.28 -2.68
CA ALA A 384 -11.38 1.75 -1.30
C ALA A 384 -10.21 2.75 -1.13
N SER A 385 -9.66 3.27 -2.22
CA SER A 385 -8.52 4.20 -2.19
C SER A 385 -8.94 5.67 -2.09
N LEU A 386 -7.95 6.56 -2.11
CA LEU A 386 -8.14 8.00 -2.15
C LEU A 386 -8.98 8.46 -3.37
N ASP A 387 -8.95 7.73 -4.47
CA ASP A 387 -9.62 8.07 -5.75
C ASP A 387 -11.13 8.26 -5.61
N THR A 388 -11.76 7.51 -4.72
CA THR A 388 -13.20 7.51 -4.48
C THR A 388 -13.57 8.10 -3.11
N LEU A 389 -12.56 8.53 -2.34
CA LEU A 389 -12.75 8.99 -0.97
C LEU A 389 -13.76 10.14 -0.85
N PRO A 390 -13.86 11.12 -1.78
CA PRO A 390 -14.83 12.20 -1.67
C PRO A 390 -16.27 11.71 -1.47
N CYS A 391 -16.76 10.84 -2.35
CA CYS A 391 -18.13 10.32 -2.24
C CYS A 391 -18.33 9.49 -0.98
N ARG A 392 -17.39 8.59 -0.66
CA ARG A 392 -17.49 7.71 0.51
C ARG A 392 -17.48 8.50 1.82
N LEU A 393 -16.68 9.56 1.90
CA LEU A 393 -16.69 10.46 3.05
C LEU A 393 -17.99 11.25 3.13
N CYS A 394 -18.46 11.83 2.02
CA CYS A 394 -19.72 12.57 2.00
C CYS A 394 -20.92 11.70 2.39
N GLU A 395 -20.93 10.41 2.02
CA GLU A 395 -21.93 9.43 2.47
C GLU A 395 -21.85 9.22 3.99
N ALA A 396 -20.65 9.05 4.55
CA ALA A 396 -20.45 8.94 6.00
C ALA A 396 -20.89 10.21 6.76
N VAL A 397 -20.59 11.40 6.21
CA VAL A 397 -21.03 12.70 6.71
C VAL A 397 -22.56 12.81 6.66
N SER A 398 -23.18 12.43 5.54
CA SER A 398 -24.63 12.46 5.34
C SER A 398 -25.37 11.54 6.31
N ARG A 399 -24.90 10.31 6.54
CA ARG A 399 -25.45 9.40 7.56
C ARG A 399 -25.45 9.99 8.97
N LYS A 400 -24.40 10.74 9.31
CA LYS A 400 -24.30 11.45 10.61
C LYS A 400 -25.16 12.71 10.67
N GLY A 401 -25.61 13.24 9.53
CA GLY A 401 -26.43 14.46 9.44
C GLY A 401 -25.62 15.74 9.25
N GLY A 402 -24.35 15.62 8.88
CA GLY A 402 -23.44 16.76 8.68
C GLY A 402 -23.38 17.68 9.90
N ARG A 403 -23.36 18.99 9.66
CA ARG A 403 -23.35 20.01 10.72
C ARG A 403 -24.61 20.02 11.61
N ASN A 404 -25.70 19.39 11.16
CA ASN A 404 -26.94 19.26 11.94
C ASN A 404 -26.87 18.13 12.97
N ALA A 405 -25.79 17.33 12.97
CA ALA A 405 -25.55 16.31 13.98
C ALA A 405 -25.38 16.94 15.36
N ARG A 406 -26.02 16.35 16.38
CA ARG A 406 -25.84 16.77 17.77
C ARG A 406 -24.36 16.68 18.17
N ALA A 407 -23.86 17.71 18.83
CA ALA A 407 -22.55 17.71 19.44
C ALA A 407 -22.51 16.77 20.65
N PHE A 408 -21.36 16.12 20.86
CA PHE A 408 -21.05 15.29 22.02
C PHE A 408 -19.77 15.78 22.69
#